data_AF-A0AB33AIJ2-F1
#
_entry.id   AF-A0AB33AIJ2-F1
#
_cell.length_a   1.000
_cell.length_b   1.000
_cell.length_c   1.000
_cell.angle_alpha   90.00
_cell.angle_beta   90.00
_cell.angle_gamma   90.00
#
_symmetry.space_group_name_H-M   'P 1'
#
loop_
_entity.id
_entity.type
_entity.pdbx_description
1 polymer ?
#
loop_
_entity_poly.entity_id
_entity_poly.type
_entity_poly.pdbx_seq_one_letter_code
_entity_poly.pdbx_strand_id
1 'polypeptide(L)'
;MERACGAIKVIDSLTTKTLEQEPYPGKDTPPLDGHVLIEYANALNHVDRQGLSTTLNAAITAHVYALTNLGAMINHHVKHEDVGSMVIVVDTTAAVLHEFCRT
;
A
#
# COMPACT_ATOMS: atom_id res chain seq x y z
N MET A 1 -11.55 7.30 -14.52
CA MET A 1 -11.54 6.03 -13.75
C MET A 1 -10.35 5.14 -14.12
N GLU A 2 -10.13 4.81 -15.39
CA GLU A 2 -9.02 3.93 -15.83
C GLU A 2 -7.64 4.31 -15.28
N ARG A 3 -7.28 5.61 -15.30
CA ARG A 3 -6.01 6.10 -14.74
C ARG A 3 -5.84 5.81 -13.26
N ALA A 4 -6.91 6.00 -12.46
CA ALA A 4 -6.89 5.73 -11.04
C ALA A 4 -6.75 4.23 -10.75
N CYS A 5 -7.47 3.39 -11.49
CA CYS A 5 -7.36 1.94 -11.38
C CYS A 5 -6.01 1.39 -11.82
N GLY A 6 -5.39 1.99 -12.84
CA GLY A 6 -4.01 1.69 -13.22
C GLY A 6 -3.03 2.01 -12.10
N ALA A 7 -3.15 3.19 -11.49
CA ALA A 7 -2.31 3.60 -10.37
C ALA A 7 -2.49 2.68 -9.14
N ILE A 8 -3.74 2.33 -8.78
CA ILE A 8 -4.06 1.38 -7.71
C ILE A 8 -3.34 0.05 -7.94
N LYS A 9 -3.46 -0.54 -9.14
CA LYS A 9 -2.81 -1.82 -9.47
C LYS A 9 -1.29 -1.76 -9.38
N VAL A 10 -0.67 -0.66 -9.82
CA VAL A 10 0.78 -0.49 -9.75
C VAL A 10 1.24 -0.36 -8.30
N ILE A 11 0.57 0.48 -7.50
CA ILE A 11 0.92 0.69 -6.09
C ILE A 11 0.75 -0.60 -5.28
N ASP A 12 -0.32 -1.35 -5.52
CA ASP A 12 -0.54 -2.64 -4.87
C ASP A 12 0.58 -3.63 -5.23
N SER A 13 0.91 -3.79 -6.51
CA SER A 13 2.01 -4.67 -6.94
C SER A 13 3.37 -4.28 -6.34
N LEU A 14 3.67 -2.98 -6.26
CA LEU A 14 4.89 -2.47 -5.64
C LEU A 14 4.90 -2.71 -4.13
N THR A 15 3.75 -2.55 -3.47
CA THR A 15 3.57 -2.83 -2.04
C THR A 15 3.84 -4.29 -1.76
N THR A 16 3.17 -5.21 -2.47
CA THR A 16 3.37 -6.66 -2.34
C THR A 16 4.85 -7.03 -2.51
N LYS A 17 5.50 -6.58 -3.60
CA LYS A 17 6.93 -6.84 -3.83
C LYS A 17 7.85 -6.30 -2.72
N THR A 18 7.48 -5.18 -2.12
CA THR A 18 8.23 -4.57 -1.02
C THR A 18 8.11 -5.43 0.24
N LEU A 19 6.89 -5.88 0.55
CA LEU A 19 6.61 -6.72 1.73
C LEU A 19 7.13 -8.16 1.58
N GLU A 20 7.16 -8.66 0.35
CA GLU A 20 7.63 -10.01 0.00
C GLU A 20 9.15 -10.09 -0.17
N GLN A 21 9.91 -9.00 0.04
CA GLN A 21 11.37 -8.98 -0.20
C GLN A 21 12.06 -10.24 0.33
N GLU A 22 12.31 -11.19 -0.58
CA GLU A 22 12.89 -12.48 -0.23
C GLU A 22 14.38 -12.29 0.08
N PRO A 23 14.93 -13.06 1.03
CA PRO A 23 16.33 -13.00 1.29
C PRO A 23 17.12 -13.39 0.03
N TYR A 24 17.91 -12.48 -0.54
CA TYR A 24 18.73 -12.82 -1.70
C TYR A 24 19.89 -13.73 -1.25
N PRO A 25 20.04 -14.96 -1.79
CA PRO A 25 21.08 -15.87 -1.35
C PRO A 25 22.47 -15.25 -1.49
N GLY A 26 23.20 -15.11 -0.37
CA GLY A 26 24.56 -14.53 -0.35
C GLY A 26 24.63 -13.02 -0.13
N LYS A 27 23.50 -12.33 0.09
CA LYS A 27 23.48 -10.95 0.60
C LYS A 27 22.58 -10.87 1.82
N ASP A 28 23.07 -10.23 2.88
CA ASP A 28 22.20 -9.78 3.96
C ASP A 28 21.12 -8.91 3.34
N THR A 29 19.88 -9.39 3.41
CA THR A 29 18.76 -8.66 2.81
C THR A 29 18.50 -7.46 3.70
N PRO A 30 18.56 -6.24 3.14
CA PRO A 30 18.39 -5.05 3.94
C PRO A 30 17.04 -5.10 4.66
N PRO A 31 16.95 -4.59 5.89
CA PRO A 31 15.69 -4.53 6.60
C PRO A 31 14.67 -3.76 5.76
N LEU A 32 13.41 -4.19 5.86
CA LEU A 32 12.29 -3.55 5.19
C LEU A 32 12.29 -2.04 5.48
N ASP A 33 12.29 -1.21 4.45
CA ASP A 33 12.27 0.25 4.58
C ASP A 33 10.84 0.77 4.50
N GLY A 34 10.30 1.21 5.65
CA GLY A 34 8.95 1.74 5.73
C GLY A 34 8.75 3.07 5.00
N HIS A 35 9.83 3.81 4.68
CA HIS A 35 9.72 5.05 3.90
C HIS A 35 9.16 4.79 2.50
N VAL A 36 9.52 3.65 1.90
CA VAL A 36 9.02 3.26 0.57
C VAL A 36 7.49 3.10 0.56
N LEU A 37 6.91 2.55 1.62
CA LEU A 37 5.46 2.42 1.76
C LEU A 37 4.76 3.78 1.93
N ILE A 38 5.41 4.71 2.65
CA ILE A 38 4.93 6.08 2.78
C ILE A 38 4.98 6.80 1.42
N GLU A 39 6.02 6.58 0.61
CA GLU A 39 6.11 7.11 -0.75
C GLU A 39 5.00 6.57 -1.66
N TYR A 40 4.67 5.28 -1.56
CA TYR A 40 3.53 4.69 -2.28
C TYR A 40 2.20 5.30 -1.85
N ALA A 41 2.00 5.50 -0.55
CA ALA A 41 0.83 6.20 -0.01
C ALA A 41 0.73 7.62 -0.58
N ASN A 42 1.84 8.35 -0.61
CA ASN A 42 1.90 9.70 -1.18
C ASN A 42 1.58 9.70 -2.67
N ALA A 43 2.16 8.77 -3.44
CA ALA A 43 1.88 8.64 -4.88
C ALA A 43 0.40 8.37 -5.14
N LEU A 44 -0.21 7.43 -4.40
CA LEU A 44 -1.64 7.13 -4.50
C LEU A 44 -2.50 8.33 -4.08
N ASN A 45 -2.08 9.09 -3.08
CA ASN A 45 -2.80 10.26 -2.62
C ASN A 45 -2.92 11.35 -3.71
N HIS A 46 -1.93 11.43 -4.60
CA HIS A 46 -1.86 12.40 -5.71
C HIS A 46 -2.46 11.90 -7.03
N VAL A 47 -3.06 10.72 -7.07
CA VAL A 47 -3.80 10.24 -8.25
C VAL A 47 -4.95 11.19 -8.57
N ASP A 48 -5.19 11.42 -9.86
CA ASP A 48 -6.34 12.22 -10.31
C ASP A 48 -7.67 11.59 -9.84
N ARG A 49 -8.36 12.32 -8.96
CA ARG A 49 -9.63 11.92 -8.33
C ARG A 49 -10.85 12.51 -9.04
N GLN A 50 -10.66 13.29 -10.09
CA GLN A 50 -11.76 13.93 -10.78
C GLN A 50 -12.68 12.86 -11.42
N GLY A 51 -13.96 12.96 -11.10
CA GLY A 51 -14.97 12.02 -11.60
C GLY A 51 -14.98 10.64 -10.93
N LEU A 52 -14.22 10.43 -9.86
CA LEU A 52 -14.37 9.24 -9.01
C LEU A 52 -15.60 9.38 -8.10
N SER A 53 -16.25 8.27 -7.79
CA SER A 53 -17.35 8.26 -6.81
C SER A 53 -16.83 8.63 -5.42
N THR A 54 -17.72 9.15 -4.56
CA THR A 54 -17.40 9.44 -3.16
C THR A 54 -16.88 8.21 -2.42
N THR A 55 -17.48 7.05 -2.67
CA THR A 55 -17.08 5.77 -2.07
C THR A 55 -15.68 5.34 -2.50
N LEU A 56 -15.35 5.43 -3.79
CA LEU A 56 -14.01 5.10 -4.29
C LEU A 56 -12.96 6.07 -3.72
N ASN A 57 -13.27 7.37 -3.66
CA ASN A 57 -12.38 8.35 -3.05
C ASN A 57 -12.11 8.07 -1.56
N ALA A 58 -13.12 7.62 -0.82
CA ALA A 58 -12.97 7.21 0.57
C ALA A 58 -12.11 5.95 0.71
N ALA A 59 -12.32 4.95 -0.16
CA ALA A 59 -11.50 3.73 -0.19
C ALA A 59 -10.02 4.03 -0.50
N ILE A 60 -9.74 4.92 -1.47
CA ILE A 60 -8.37 5.36 -1.79
C ILE A 60 -7.73 6.00 -0.55
N THR A 61 -8.47 6.89 0.12
CA THR A 61 -7.99 7.57 1.32
C THR A 61 -7.69 6.58 2.45
N ALA A 62 -8.57 5.59 2.67
CA ALA A 62 -8.36 4.56 3.68
C ALA A 62 -7.09 3.74 3.39
N HIS A 63 -6.86 3.35 2.12
CA HIS A 63 -5.66 2.62 1.73
C HIS A 63 -4.37 3.46 1.87
N VAL A 64 -4.42 4.76 1.54
CA VAL A 64 -3.31 5.70 1.79
C VAL A 64 -2.93 5.74 3.27
N TYR A 65 -3.91 5.82 4.17
CA TYR A 65 -3.65 5.77 5.61
C TYR A 65 -3.08 4.42 6.04
N ALA A 66 -3.57 3.31 5.48
CA ALA A 66 -3.06 1.99 5.79
C ALA A 66 -1.57 1.85 5.43
N LEU A 67 -1.18 2.27 4.22
CA LEU A 67 0.22 2.26 3.78
C LEU A 67 1.11 3.18 4.64
N THR A 68 0.63 4.38 4.95
CA THR A 68 1.36 5.35 5.79
C THR A 68 1.61 4.78 7.18
N ASN A 69 0.59 4.17 7.80
CA ASN A 69 0.70 3.58 9.13
C ASN A 69 1.65 2.37 9.13
N LEU A 70 1.54 1.49 8.13
CA LEU A 70 2.44 0.35 8.00
C LEU A 70 3.90 0.81 7.86
N GLY A 71 4.16 1.77 6.98
CA GLY A 71 5.50 2.35 6.81
C GLY A 71 6.04 2.98 8.09
N ALA A 72 5.21 3.74 8.81
CA ALA A 72 5.59 4.30 10.10
C ALA A 72 5.90 3.21 11.14
N MET A 73 5.09 2.16 11.24
CA MET A 73 5.31 1.04 12.16
C MET A 73 6.65 0.33 11.89
N ILE A 74 6.98 0.12 10.61
CA ILE A 74 8.26 -0.46 10.20
C ILE A 74 9.43 0.45 10.60
N ASN A 75 9.35 1.75 10.28
CA ASN A 75 10.39 2.73 10.61
C ASN A 75 10.61 2.88 12.13
N HIS A 76 9.54 2.75 12.92
CA HIS A 76 9.60 2.80 14.38
C HIS A 76 9.93 1.46 15.03
N HIS A 77 10.26 0.42 14.25
CA HIS A 77 10.62 -0.92 14.74
C HIS A 77 9.55 -1.49 15.68
N VAL A 78 8.28 -1.25 15.36
CA VAL A 78 7.14 -1.86 16.07
C VAL A 78 7.24 -3.37 15.94
N LYS A 79 6.66 -4.10 16.91
CA LYS A 79 6.72 -5.55 16.95
C LYS A 79 6.22 -6.19 15.65
N HIS A 80 6.85 -7.30 15.27
CA HIS A 80 6.53 -8.03 14.05
C HIS A 80 5.05 -8.48 13.98
N GLU A 81 4.45 -8.86 15.12
CA GLU A 81 3.04 -9.25 15.20
C GLU A 81 2.07 -8.10 14.84
N ASP A 82 2.36 -6.89 15.31
CA ASP A 82 1.57 -5.70 15.03
C ASP A 82 1.76 -5.27 13.57
N VAL A 83 2.99 -5.33 13.05
CA VAL A 83 3.29 -5.09 11.63
C VAL A 83 2.53 -6.07 10.75
N GLY A 84 2.54 -7.37 11.06
CA GLY A 84 1.79 -8.39 10.33
C GLY A 84 0.28 -8.14 10.36
N SER A 85 -0.26 -7.71 11.49
CA SER A 85 -1.67 -7.32 11.59
C SER A 85 -1.99 -6.12 10.70
N MET A 86 -1.07 -5.16 10.60
CA MET A 86 -1.25 -3.98 9.74
C MET A 86 -1.08 -4.31 8.24
N VAL A 87 -0.25 -5.30 7.88
CA VAL A 87 -0.19 -5.84 6.51
C VAL A 87 -1.57 -6.35 6.08
N ILE A 88 -2.27 -7.09 6.94
CA ILE A 88 -3.64 -7.58 6.65
C ILE A 88 -4.60 -6.41 6.37
N VAL A 89 -4.46 -5.28 7.06
CA VAL A 89 -5.28 -4.08 6.82
C VAL A 89 -4.96 -3.46 5.45
N VAL A 90 -3.68 -3.40 5.08
CA VAL A 90 -3.25 -2.94 3.75
C VAL A 90 -3.84 -3.85 2.67
N ASP A 91 -3.74 -5.17 2.81
CA ASP A 91 -4.29 -6.14 1.86
C ASP A 91 -5.81 -6.03 1.73
N THR A 92 -6.51 -5.88 2.86
CA THR A 92 -7.98 -5.74 2.88
C THR A 92 -8.42 -4.48 2.16
N THR A 93 -7.74 -3.35 2.40
CA THR A 93 -8.06 -2.09 1.74
C THR A 93 -7.70 -2.09 0.25
N ALA A 94 -6.62 -2.78 -0.14
CA ALA A 94 -6.29 -3.01 -1.54
C ALA A 94 -7.38 -3.84 -2.26
N ALA A 95 -7.85 -4.93 -1.64
CA ALA A 95 -8.90 -5.78 -2.21
C ALA A 95 -10.19 -5.00 -2.50
N VAL A 96 -10.59 -4.10 -1.58
CA VAL A 96 -11.74 -3.20 -1.80
C VAL A 96 -11.53 -2.30 -3.02
N LEU A 97 -10.33 -1.73 -3.17
CA LEU A 97 -10.00 -0.90 -4.33
C LEU A 97 -10.04 -1.68 -5.65
N HIS A 98 -9.57 -2.92 -5.66
CA HIS A 98 -9.63 -3.78 -6.84
C HIS A 98 -11.06 -4.10 -7.27
N GLU A 99 -11.99 -4.25 -6.33
CA GLU A 99 -13.40 -4.49 -6.65
C GLU A 99 -14.02 -3.30 -7.40
N PHE A 100 -13.71 -2.06 -7.00
CA PHE A 100 -14.13 -0.86 -7.75
C PHE A 100 -13.51 -0.76 -9.14
N CYS A 101 -12.37 -1.41 -9.35
CA CYS A 101 -11.60 -1.38 -10.60
C CYS A 101 -11.84 -2.59 -11.50
N ARG A 102 -12.78 -3.47 -11.12
CA ARG A 102 -13.17 -4.66 -11.88
C ARG A 102 -14.29 -4.39 -12.89
N THR A 103 -15.07 -3.34 -12.64
CA THR A 103 -16.18 -2.83 -13.48
C THR A 103 -15.72 -1.75 -14.43
#